data_AF-A0AAN5CA42-F1
#
_entry.id   AF-A0AAN5CA42-F1
#
_cell.length_a   1.000
_cell.length_b   1.000
_cell.length_c   1.000
_cell.angle_alpha   90.00
_cell.angle_beta   90.00
_cell.angle_gamma   90.00
#
_symmetry.space_group_name_H-M   'P 1'
#
loop_
_entity.id
_entity.type
_entity.pdbx_description
1 polymer ?
#
loop_
_entity_poly.entity_id
_entity_poly.type
_entity_poly.pdbx_seq_one_letter_code
_entity_poly.pdbx_strand_id
1 'polypeptide(L)'
;MLECIHPTYKAIDDQSVHILLPLAFDYQMEGLLHRCECFLITHNLPFLEKVWIADRYKLNRLLALCLREMRPNAKIDMNGAKYYALSDRVKVLLLERLHGSPPPEEIAEPPLDLEAFQRATDLNFAAIRAKTGRVYYVNPYYVAAWSNVFQDRILTNSHVEELYSPCSHEELSAFLMAIHPPQLRINEQNIGPVLMSAVKMESPGLLKKCSAILLSPQTHLSVFVRLSLLDRCFLHEMLPQCLQMVQRPEHLIQMTQQTTYDCLSTRARAAMLDRLSALLENPGLQSHSCQRCKMTSTCPNVTWLCPHCKTYSSDVNLLKGGTVTGTQFGVVGTATGPTGYGTTMNGPYQPGGIQQQQQGIYGNGPSTSGAYGSTAIN
;
A
#
# COMPACT_ATOMS: atom_id res chain seq x y z
N MET A 1 -2.11 36.94 28.66
CA MET A 1 -2.77 35.92 29.51
C MET A 1 -3.91 36.54 30.30
N LEU A 2 -3.65 37.41 31.29
CA LEU A 2 -4.70 38.06 32.09
C LEU A 2 -5.77 38.75 31.23
N GLU A 3 -5.40 39.51 30.20
CA GLU A 3 -6.36 40.16 29.28
C GLU A 3 -7.24 39.19 28.46
N CYS A 4 -6.80 37.94 28.29
CA CYS A 4 -7.56 36.90 27.58
C CYS A 4 -8.50 36.14 28.52
N ILE A 5 -8.24 36.16 29.83
CA ILE A 5 -9.01 35.47 30.88
C ILE A 5 -9.98 36.43 31.58
N HIS A 6 -9.60 37.70 31.71
CA HIS A 6 -10.46 38.78 32.19
C HIS A 6 -11.49 39.16 31.09
N PRO A 7 -12.67 39.71 31.45
CA PRO A 7 -13.81 39.99 30.56
C PRO A 7 -13.55 40.81 29.29
N THR A 8 -12.32 41.26 29.04
CA THR A 8 -11.91 41.83 27.75
C THR A 8 -11.82 40.80 26.62
N TYR A 9 -11.78 39.49 26.91
CA TYR A 9 -11.83 38.38 25.92
C TYR A 9 -11.05 38.64 24.63
N LYS A 10 -9.82 39.16 24.73
CA LYS A 10 -9.01 39.46 23.55
C LYS A 10 -8.95 38.23 22.64
N ALA A 11 -9.20 38.43 21.34
CA ALA A 11 -9.22 37.36 20.36
C ALA A 11 -7.85 36.67 20.30
N ILE A 12 -7.87 35.37 19.99
CA ILE A 12 -6.65 34.59 19.75
C ILE A 12 -6.29 34.75 18.28
N ASP A 13 -5.01 35.01 18.04
CA ASP A 13 -4.40 35.22 16.74
C ASP A 13 -3.08 34.41 16.63
N ASP A 14 -2.40 34.52 15.50
CA ASP A 14 -1.18 33.77 15.21
C ASP A 14 -0.07 34.01 16.23
N GLN A 15 0.06 35.23 16.74
CA GLN A 15 1.14 35.56 17.68
C GLN A 15 0.78 35.10 19.10
N SER A 16 -0.47 35.33 19.49
CA SER A 16 -0.93 35.02 20.83
C SER A 16 -1.12 33.53 21.06
N VAL A 17 -1.53 32.74 20.06
CA VAL A 17 -1.73 31.29 20.24
C VAL A 17 -0.44 30.57 20.65
N HIS A 18 0.72 30.97 20.09
CA HIS A 18 2.01 30.37 20.42
C HIS A 18 2.46 30.62 21.86
N ILE A 19 2.00 31.71 22.47
CA ILE A 19 2.32 32.09 23.86
C ILE A 19 1.26 31.53 24.81
N LEU A 20 -0.02 31.65 24.44
CA LEU A 20 -1.14 31.30 25.30
C LEU A 20 -1.34 29.79 25.40
N LEU A 21 -1.09 29.02 24.33
CA LEU A 21 -1.33 27.58 24.35
C LEU A 21 -0.42 26.82 25.33
N PRO A 22 0.92 27.04 25.38
CA PRO A 22 1.76 26.43 26.40
C PRO A 22 1.33 26.82 27.82
N LEU A 23 1.07 28.12 28.07
CA LEU A 23 0.63 28.59 29.37
C LEU A 23 -0.71 27.97 29.78
N ALA A 24 -1.66 27.89 28.85
CA ALA A 24 -2.96 27.29 29.12
C ALA A 24 -2.84 25.80 29.46
N PHE A 25 -1.88 25.10 28.85
CA PHE A 25 -1.60 23.70 29.16
C PHE A 25 -0.92 23.54 30.52
N ASP A 26 0.17 24.28 30.76
CA ASP A 26 0.97 24.18 31.99
C ASP A 26 0.15 24.57 33.25
N TYR A 27 -0.76 25.53 33.11
CA TYR A 27 -1.67 25.97 34.18
C TYR A 27 -3.06 25.31 34.12
N GLN A 28 -3.25 24.29 33.27
CA GLN A 28 -4.50 23.52 33.16
C GLN A 28 -5.76 24.38 32.96
N MET A 29 -5.64 25.42 32.14
CA MET A 29 -6.70 26.37 31.86
C MET A 29 -7.59 25.89 30.71
N GLU A 30 -8.51 24.96 31.00
CA GLU A 30 -9.38 24.33 29.99
C GLU A 30 -10.11 25.33 29.08
N GLY A 31 -10.65 26.41 29.65
CA GLY A 31 -11.35 27.44 28.86
C GLY A 31 -10.44 28.17 27.86
N LEU A 32 -9.16 28.39 28.21
CA LEU A 32 -8.20 29.01 27.30
C LEU A 32 -7.66 28.00 26.28
N LEU A 33 -7.43 26.75 26.71
CA LEU A 33 -7.09 25.63 25.81
C LEU A 33 -8.16 25.45 24.74
N HIS A 34 -9.44 25.44 25.11
CA HIS A 34 -10.55 25.31 24.19
C HIS A 34 -10.59 26.43 23.15
N ARG A 35 -10.32 27.67 23.57
CA ARG A 35 -10.26 28.81 22.65
C ARG A 35 -9.07 28.71 21.69
N CYS A 36 -7.90 28.32 22.18
CA CYS A 36 -6.73 28.05 21.32
C CYS A 36 -7.02 26.93 20.33
N GLU A 37 -7.69 25.85 20.78
CA GLU A 37 -8.10 24.74 19.94
C GLU A 37 -9.06 25.18 18.84
N CYS A 38 -10.09 25.96 19.16
CA CYS A 38 -11.03 26.50 18.18
C CYS A 38 -10.34 27.36 17.11
N PHE A 39 -9.38 28.20 17.52
CA PHE A 39 -8.56 28.97 16.58
C PHE A 39 -7.78 28.03 15.65
N LEU A 40 -7.06 27.06 16.21
CA LEU A 40 -6.24 26.11 15.45
C LEU A 40 -7.04 25.22 14.49
N ILE A 41 -8.31 24.91 14.81
CA ILE A 41 -9.21 24.19 13.88
C ILE A 41 -9.35 24.98 12.59
N THR A 42 -9.66 26.26 12.68
CA THR A 42 -9.87 27.14 11.52
C THR A 42 -8.57 27.60 10.85
N HIS A 43 -7.48 27.62 11.59
CA HIS A 43 -6.21 28.16 11.12
C HIS A 43 -5.52 27.23 10.10
N ASN A 44 -4.88 27.80 9.08
CA ASN A 44 -4.25 27.05 7.99
C ASN A 44 -2.79 26.72 8.32
N LEU A 45 -2.57 25.65 9.09
CA LEU A 45 -1.24 25.10 9.36
C LEU A 45 -0.97 23.87 8.50
N PRO A 46 0.31 23.57 8.19
CA PRO A 46 0.70 22.28 7.64
C PRO A 46 0.12 21.13 8.48
N PHE A 47 -0.40 20.10 7.82
CA PHE A 47 -1.10 18.99 8.48
C PHE A 47 -0.32 18.41 9.68
N LEU A 48 0.94 18.03 9.46
CA LEU A 48 1.76 17.39 10.50
C LEU A 48 2.10 18.35 11.65
N GLU A 49 2.15 19.65 11.39
CA GLU A 49 2.30 20.67 12.42
C GLU A 49 1.05 20.79 13.29
N LYS A 50 -0.13 20.82 12.67
CA LYS A 50 -1.41 20.85 13.38
C LYS A 50 -1.57 19.60 14.27
N VAL A 51 -1.22 18.42 13.75
CA VAL A 51 -1.23 17.16 14.51
C VAL A 51 -0.23 17.19 15.66
N TRP A 52 0.98 17.69 15.44
CA TRP A 52 2.00 17.79 16.48
C TRP A 52 1.59 18.73 17.61
N ILE A 53 1.00 19.89 17.30
CA ILE A 53 0.45 20.81 18.31
C ILE A 53 -0.68 20.11 19.08
N ALA A 54 -1.57 19.42 18.38
CA ALA A 54 -2.70 18.73 19.01
C ALA A 54 -2.24 17.64 19.99
N ASP A 55 -1.24 16.86 19.61
CA ASP A 55 -0.67 15.80 20.45
C ASP A 55 0.09 16.35 21.66
N ARG A 56 0.91 17.39 21.45
CA ARG A 56 1.73 18.01 22.49
C ARG A 56 0.88 18.63 23.60
N TYR A 57 -0.19 19.32 23.24
CA TYR A 57 -1.05 20.03 24.19
C TYR A 57 -2.38 19.32 24.45
N LYS A 58 -2.47 18.03 24.09
CA LYS A 58 -3.64 17.15 24.33
C LYS A 58 -4.96 17.73 23.83
N LEU A 59 -4.94 18.40 22.68
CA LEU A 59 -6.11 18.97 22.00
C LEU A 59 -6.84 17.87 21.22
N ASN A 60 -7.59 17.03 21.94
CA ASN A 60 -8.22 15.83 21.40
C ASN A 60 -9.21 16.12 20.27
N ARG A 61 -9.95 17.24 20.32
CA ARG A 61 -10.93 17.61 19.28
C ARG A 61 -10.22 18.06 18.00
N LEU A 62 -9.14 18.83 18.12
CA LEU A 62 -8.30 19.19 16.97
C LEU A 62 -7.68 17.95 16.33
N LEU A 63 -7.17 17.02 17.15
CA LEU A 63 -6.58 15.76 16.67
C LEU A 63 -7.60 14.90 15.93
N ALA A 64 -8.81 14.71 16.48
CA ALA A 64 -9.90 13.97 15.84
C ALA A 64 -10.26 14.55 14.47
N LEU A 65 -10.38 15.88 14.39
CA LEU A 65 -10.67 16.58 13.14
C LEU A 65 -9.56 16.39 12.10
N CYS A 66 -8.30 16.49 12.50
CA CYS A 66 -7.15 16.23 11.62
C CYS A 66 -7.20 14.79 11.07
N LEU A 67 -7.42 13.79 11.92
CA LEU A 67 -7.51 12.39 11.49
C LEU A 67 -8.70 12.14 10.56
N ARG A 68 -9.83 12.84 10.75
CA ARG A 68 -11.01 12.76 9.89
C ARG A 68 -10.78 13.36 8.51
N GLU A 69 -10.09 14.50 8.44
CA GLU A 69 -9.74 15.16 7.17
C GLU A 69 -8.67 14.39 6.37
N MET A 70 -7.89 13.56 7.05
CA MET A 70 -6.83 12.79 6.41
C MET A 70 -7.40 11.76 5.42
N ARG A 71 -6.92 11.84 4.17
CA ARG A 71 -7.26 10.84 3.15
C ARG A 71 -6.43 9.56 3.37
N PRO A 72 -7.02 8.37 3.13
CA PRO A 72 -6.23 7.14 3.04
C PRO A 72 -5.10 7.30 2.00
N ASN A 73 -3.91 6.79 2.31
CA ASN A 73 -2.70 6.95 1.49
C ASN A 73 -2.22 8.41 1.26
N ALA A 74 -2.57 9.35 2.14
CA ALA A 74 -1.99 10.69 2.09
C ALA A 74 -0.46 10.64 2.13
N LYS A 75 0.20 11.51 1.35
CA LYS A 75 1.65 11.67 1.40
C LYS A 75 2.02 12.48 2.64
N ILE A 76 2.35 11.79 3.72
CA ILE A 76 2.80 12.39 4.98
C ILE A 76 4.29 12.13 5.12
N ASP A 77 5.04 13.15 5.49
CA ASP A 77 6.45 13.01 5.80
C ASP A 77 6.63 12.30 7.16
N MET A 78 6.88 11.00 7.11
CA MET A 78 7.17 10.17 8.28
C MET A 78 8.64 10.16 8.69
N ASN A 79 9.50 10.94 7.99
CA ASN A 79 10.93 11.04 8.28
C ASN A 79 11.30 12.43 8.87
N GLY A 80 10.32 13.32 9.02
CA GLY A 80 10.52 14.66 9.54
C GLY A 80 10.56 14.71 11.07
N ALA A 81 11.25 15.72 11.61
CA ALA A 81 11.37 15.95 13.07
C ALA A 81 10.00 16.05 13.77
N LYS A 82 9.00 16.66 13.12
CA LYS A 82 7.64 16.76 13.67
C LYS A 82 6.99 15.40 13.87
N TYR A 83 7.19 14.45 12.95
CA TYR A 83 6.67 13.09 13.10
C TYR A 83 7.37 12.33 14.23
N TYR A 84 8.71 12.44 14.32
CA TYR A 84 9.46 11.81 15.40
C TYR A 84 9.09 12.33 16.79
N ALA A 85 8.74 13.62 16.89
CA ALA A 85 8.32 14.26 18.12
C ALA A 85 6.86 13.95 18.54
N LEU A 86 6.11 13.17 17.76
CA LEU A 86 4.78 12.71 18.15
C LEU A 86 4.88 11.62 19.23
N SER A 87 3.84 11.51 20.05
CA SER A 87 3.59 10.37 20.90
C SER A 87 3.29 9.13 20.07
N ASP A 88 3.68 7.96 20.57
CA ASP A 88 3.46 6.70 19.86
C ASP A 88 1.96 6.41 19.64
N ARG A 89 1.10 6.89 20.55
CA ARG A 89 -0.36 6.86 20.38
C ARG A 89 -0.80 7.58 19.11
N VAL A 90 -0.32 8.80 18.88
CA VAL A 90 -0.71 9.59 17.70
C VAL A 90 -0.09 9.03 16.43
N LYS A 91 1.15 8.53 16.50
CA LYS A 91 1.77 7.85 15.35
C LYS A 91 0.96 6.61 14.94
N VAL A 92 0.46 5.83 15.90
CA VAL A 92 -0.44 4.70 15.63
C VAL A 92 -1.72 5.16 14.92
N LEU A 93 -2.42 6.17 15.45
CA LEU A 93 -3.63 6.71 14.82
C LEU A 93 -3.38 7.20 13.39
N LEU A 94 -2.24 7.86 13.14
CA LEU A 94 -1.86 8.28 11.79
C LEU A 94 -1.67 7.07 10.85
N LEU A 95 -1.01 6.02 11.32
CA LEU A 95 -0.78 4.80 10.53
C LEU A 95 -2.10 4.10 10.21
N GLU A 96 -2.96 3.87 11.20
CA GLU A 96 -4.28 3.23 10.98
C GLU A 96 -5.07 3.93 9.87
N ARG A 97 -5.10 5.26 9.93
CA ARG A 97 -5.79 6.09 8.94
C ARG A 97 -5.13 6.07 7.56
N LEU A 98 -3.80 6.06 7.48
CA LEU A 98 -3.08 5.89 6.22
C LEU A 98 -3.43 4.56 5.54
N HIS A 99 -3.77 3.53 6.32
CA HIS A 99 -4.09 2.18 5.81
C HIS A 99 -5.58 1.91 5.64
N GLY A 100 -6.41 2.92 5.88
CA GLY A 100 -7.83 2.91 5.55
C GLY A 100 -8.74 2.49 6.68
N SER A 101 -8.26 2.39 7.91
CA SER A 101 -9.12 2.31 9.10
C SER A 101 -9.99 3.57 9.17
N PRO A 102 -11.25 3.47 9.66
CA PRO A 102 -12.11 4.64 9.83
C PRO A 102 -11.50 5.66 10.81
N PRO A 103 -11.85 6.95 10.70
CA PRO A 103 -11.48 7.93 11.72
C PRO A 103 -12.08 7.57 13.08
N PRO A 104 -11.32 7.73 14.19
CA PRO A 104 -11.89 7.59 15.52
C PRO A 104 -12.98 8.65 15.71
N GLU A 105 -14.15 8.25 16.23
CA GLU A 105 -15.24 9.17 16.56
C GLU A 105 -14.85 10.09 17.72
N GLU A 106 -14.17 9.51 18.73
CA GLU A 106 -13.58 10.22 19.86
C GLU A 106 -12.15 9.71 20.08
N ILE A 107 -11.26 10.62 20.47
CA ILE A 107 -9.92 10.24 20.92
C ILE A 107 -10.06 9.80 22.37
N ALA A 108 -10.06 8.49 22.61
CA ALA A 108 -10.13 7.94 23.96
C ALA A 108 -9.08 8.61 24.86
N GLU A 109 -9.51 9.14 26.01
CA GLU A 109 -8.58 9.59 27.03
C GLU A 109 -7.82 8.36 27.57
N PRO A 110 -6.50 8.49 27.82
CA PRO A 110 -5.78 7.42 28.48
C PRO A 110 -6.46 7.14 29.83
N PRO A 111 -6.73 5.87 30.19
CA PRO A 111 -7.35 5.55 31.47
C PRO A 111 -6.59 6.21 32.64
N LEU A 112 -7.29 6.96 33.47
CA LEU A 112 -6.73 7.66 34.65
C LEU A 112 -6.03 6.70 35.63
N ASP A 113 -6.47 5.44 35.67
CA ASP A 113 -5.92 4.38 36.53
C ASP A 113 -4.59 3.79 36.01
N LEU A 114 -4.05 4.32 34.91
CA LEU A 114 -2.75 3.95 34.36
C LEU A 114 -1.62 4.94 34.71
N GLU A 115 -1.86 5.94 35.57
CA GLU A 115 -0.80 6.82 36.08
C GLU A 115 0.32 6.04 36.78
N ALA A 116 0.00 4.94 37.47
CA ALA A 116 1.00 4.04 38.06
C ALA A 116 1.81 3.24 37.00
N PHE A 117 1.36 3.23 35.75
CA PHE A 117 1.99 2.57 34.61
C PHE A 117 2.55 3.55 33.58
N GLN A 118 2.45 4.86 33.83
CA GLN A 118 3.30 5.86 33.16
C GLN A 118 4.74 5.60 33.61
N ARG A 119 5.40 4.67 32.90
CA ARG A 119 6.85 4.51 33.02
C ARG A 119 7.48 5.87 32.79
N ALA A 120 8.55 6.16 33.54
CA ALA A 120 9.31 7.42 33.48
C ALA A 120 9.87 7.78 32.09
N THR A 121 9.65 6.92 31.10
CA THR A 121 9.96 7.12 29.69
C THR A 121 8.73 6.74 28.86
N ASP A 122 8.32 7.59 27.91
CA ASP A 122 7.28 7.33 26.89
C ASP A 122 7.57 6.11 25.99
N LEU A 123 8.71 5.45 26.18
CA LEU A 123 9.18 4.30 25.43
C LEU A 123 8.56 3.00 25.98
N ASN A 124 7.44 2.59 25.41
CA ASN A 124 6.87 1.26 25.67
C ASN A 124 7.48 0.24 24.70
N PHE A 125 8.42 -0.59 25.17
CA PHE A 125 8.99 -1.69 24.39
C PHE A 125 8.55 -3.03 24.95
N ALA A 126 8.16 -3.94 24.06
CA ALA A 126 7.93 -5.35 24.33
C ALA A 126 8.87 -6.19 23.46
N ALA A 127 9.31 -7.33 23.99
CA ALA A 127 10.03 -8.33 23.22
C ALA A 127 9.04 -9.13 22.37
N ILE A 128 9.25 -9.23 21.06
CA ILE A 128 8.55 -10.19 20.19
C ILE A 128 9.53 -11.28 19.78
N ARG A 129 9.22 -12.52 20.17
CA ARG A 129 9.99 -13.70 19.79
C ARG A 129 9.43 -14.35 18.52
N ALA A 130 10.25 -14.44 17.48
CA ALA A 130 9.94 -15.22 16.28
C ALA A 130 9.85 -16.72 16.60
N LYS A 131 9.19 -17.49 15.74
CA LYS A 131 9.10 -18.96 15.85
C LYS A 131 10.47 -19.65 15.91
N THR A 132 11.49 -19.05 15.30
CA THR A 132 12.88 -19.55 15.30
C THR A 132 13.67 -19.13 16.55
N GLY A 133 13.04 -18.47 17.53
CA GLY A 133 13.65 -18.06 18.80
C GLY A 133 14.29 -16.67 18.81
N ARG A 134 14.49 -16.04 17.64
CA ARG A 134 15.07 -14.68 17.52
C ARG A 134 14.11 -13.62 18.07
N VAL A 135 14.63 -12.72 18.89
CA VAL A 135 13.85 -11.69 19.60
C VAL A 135 14.04 -10.32 18.96
N TYR A 136 12.99 -9.53 18.95
CA TYR A 136 12.96 -8.13 18.53
C TYR A 136 12.33 -7.27 19.60
N TYR A 137 12.89 -6.10 19.88
CA TYR A 137 12.26 -5.13 20.77
C TYR A 137 11.52 -4.08 19.94
N VAL A 138 10.23 -3.95 20.18
CA VAL A 138 9.33 -3.12 19.38
C VAL A 138 8.32 -2.40 20.26
N ASN A 139 7.71 -1.34 19.73
CA ASN A 139 6.56 -0.77 20.40
C ASN A 139 5.33 -1.67 20.15
N PRO A 140 4.70 -2.23 21.22
CA PRO A 140 3.59 -3.17 21.07
C PRO A 140 2.36 -2.53 20.40
N TYR A 141 2.12 -1.23 20.59
CA TYR A 141 1.00 -0.53 19.98
C TYR A 141 1.15 -0.36 18.48
N TYR A 142 2.38 -0.14 18.00
CA TYR A 142 2.67 -0.13 16.56
C TYR A 142 2.36 -1.47 15.92
N VAL A 143 2.70 -2.56 16.59
CA VAL A 143 2.45 -3.89 16.08
C VAL A 143 0.95 -4.21 16.12
N ALA A 144 0.25 -3.84 17.21
CA ALA A 144 -1.20 -4.00 17.36
C ALA A 144 -2.00 -3.29 16.27
N ALA A 145 -1.63 -2.04 15.94
CA ALA A 145 -2.28 -1.24 14.90
C ALA A 145 -2.25 -1.90 13.50
N TRP A 146 -1.35 -2.86 13.33
CA TRP A 146 -1.11 -3.55 12.06
C TRP A 146 -1.41 -5.03 12.10
N SER A 147 -1.76 -5.61 13.24
CA SER A 147 -1.92 -7.04 13.40
C SER A 147 -3.03 -7.35 14.39
N ASN A 148 -4.10 -7.97 13.88
CA ASN A 148 -5.20 -8.42 14.73
C ASN A 148 -4.68 -9.43 15.78
N VAL A 149 -3.72 -10.28 15.39
CA VAL A 149 -3.08 -11.25 16.30
C VAL A 149 -2.44 -10.57 17.51
N PHE A 150 -1.79 -9.43 17.34
CA PHE A 150 -1.19 -8.70 18.46
C PHE A 150 -2.17 -7.78 19.16
N GLN A 151 -3.13 -7.20 18.44
CA GLN A 151 -4.20 -6.41 19.03
C GLN A 151 -4.95 -7.24 20.08
N ASP A 152 -5.40 -8.44 19.74
CA ASP A 152 -6.12 -9.32 20.67
C ASP A 152 -5.25 -9.71 21.89
N ARG A 153 -3.97 -9.96 21.68
CA ARG A 153 -3.04 -10.36 22.76
C ARG A 153 -2.70 -9.23 23.72
N ILE A 154 -2.57 -8.01 23.21
CA ILE A 154 -2.26 -6.83 24.02
C ILE A 154 -3.50 -6.37 24.80
N LEU A 155 -4.69 -6.50 24.21
CA LEU A 155 -5.95 -6.21 24.91
C LEU A 155 -6.23 -7.21 26.04
N THR A 156 -5.81 -8.48 25.89
CA THR A 156 -6.06 -9.54 26.87
C THR A 156 -4.99 -9.68 27.96
N ASN A 157 -3.76 -9.18 27.73
CA ASN A 157 -2.71 -9.16 28.75
C ASN A 157 -2.19 -7.74 28.99
N SER A 158 -2.45 -7.20 30.18
CA SER A 158 -2.00 -5.86 30.58
C SER A 158 -0.48 -5.76 30.84
N HIS A 159 0.23 -6.88 31.01
CA HIS A 159 1.67 -6.91 31.36
C HIS A 159 2.49 -7.82 30.46
N VAL A 160 2.59 -7.51 29.17
CA VAL A 160 3.41 -8.34 28.28
C VAL A 160 4.80 -7.75 28.08
N GLU A 161 5.76 -8.26 28.86
CA GLU A 161 7.19 -8.05 28.57
C GLU A 161 7.63 -8.81 27.32
N GLU A 162 7.00 -9.96 27.03
CA GLU A 162 7.33 -10.83 25.91
C GLU A 162 6.11 -11.43 25.19
N LEU A 163 6.01 -11.16 23.89
CA LEU A 163 5.00 -11.66 22.96
C LEU A 163 5.61 -12.70 22.00
N TYR A 164 4.84 -13.70 21.60
CA TYR A 164 5.27 -14.71 20.62
C TYR A 164 4.70 -14.43 19.23
N SER A 165 5.51 -14.57 18.19
CA SER A 165 5.07 -14.40 16.80
C SER A 165 4.92 -15.76 16.09
N PRO A 166 3.85 -15.97 15.29
CA PRO A 166 3.72 -17.17 14.45
C PRO A 166 4.70 -17.18 13.25
N CYS A 167 5.37 -16.06 12.98
CA CYS A 167 6.28 -15.88 11.86
C CYS A 167 7.67 -16.47 12.13
N SER A 168 8.36 -16.91 11.07
CA SER A 168 9.81 -17.13 11.09
C SER A 168 10.55 -15.81 11.33
N HIS A 169 11.86 -15.89 11.60
CA HIS A 169 12.69 -14.69 11.72
C HIS A 169 12.61 -13.79 10.48
N GLU A 170 12.74 -14.36 9.27
CA GLU A 170 12.71 -13.58 8.01
C GLU A 170 11.35 -12.90 7.79
N GLU A 171 10.27 -13.64 8.05
CA GLU A 171 8.89 -13.14 7.94
C GLU A 171 8.62 -12.03 8.96
N LEU A 172 9.02 -12.22 10.23
CA LEU A 172 8.86 -11.22 11.28
C LEU A 172 9.70 -9.97 10.97
N SER A 173 10.93 -10.13 10.48
CA SER A 173 11.77 -9.01 10.06
C SER A 173 11.10 -8.19 8.96
N ALA A 174 10.60 -8.88 7.93
CA ALA A 174 9.91 -8.24 6.81
C ALA A 174 8.64 -7.50 7.27
N PHE A 175 7.87 -8.10 8.18
CA PHE A 175 6.70 -7.47 8.79
C PHE A 175 7.07 -6.19 9.53
N LEU A 176 8.02 -6.27 10.46
CA LEU A 176 8.42 -5.14 11.30
C LEU A 176 8.97 -3.98 10.46
N MET A 177 9.81 -4.27 9.46
CA MET A 177 10.31 -3.26 8.52
C MET A 177 9.20 -2.63 7.67
N ALA A 178 8.12 -3.36 7.37
CA ALA A 178 7.01 -2.83 6.58
C ALA A 178 6.08 -1.89 7.38
N ILE A 179 6.03 -2.04 8.71
CA ILE A 179 5.11 -1.28 9.56
C ILE A 179 5.80 -0.16 10.35
N HIS A 180 7.08 -0.30 10.68
CA HIS A 180 7.84 0.72 11.41
C HIS A 180 8.44 1.77 10.46
N PRO A 181 8.38 3.07 10.81
CA PRO A 181 9.08 4.12 10.08
C PRO A 181 10.62 4.03 10.21
N PRO A 182 11.40 4.30 9.15
CA PRO A 182 10.95 4.49 7.77
C PRO A 182 10.43 3.17 7.17
N GLN A 183 9.21 3.19 6.64
CA GLN A 183 8.57 1.97 6.14
C GLN A 183 9.31 1.42 4.90
N LEU A 184 9.55 0.11 4.90
CA LEU A 184 10.06 -0.61 3.74
C LEU A 184 9.14 -0.40 2.54
N ARG A 185 9.73 0.02 1.42
CA ARG A 185 9.01 0.07 0.14
C ARG A 185 8.80 -1.35 -0.38
N ILE A 186 7.53 -1.77 -0.37
CA ILE A 186 7.13 -3.07 -0.91
C ILE A 186 7.25 -3.05 -2.44
N ASN A 187 7.91 -4.05 -3.00
CA ASN A 187 8.16 -4.23 -4.42
C ASN A 187 8.20 -5.73 -4.77
N GLU A 188 8.41 -6.04 -6.04
CA GLU A 188 8.37 -7.41 -6.56
C GLU A 188 9.42 -8.36 -5.97
N GLN A 189 10.53 -7.82 -5.46
CA GLN A 189 11.62 -8.61 -4.89
C GLN A 189 11.36 -9.00 -3.43
N ASN A 190 10.60 -8.19 -2.69
CA ASN A 190 10.35 -8.40 -1.25
C ASN A 190 8.89 -8.72 -0.91
N ILE A 191 7.97 -8.70 -1.87
CA ILE A 191 6.54 -8.91 -1.64
C ILE A 191 6.23 -10.29 -1.05
N GLY A 192 7.00 -11.33 -1.39
CA GLY A 192 6.76 -12.69 -0.90
C GLY A 192 6.82 -12.78 0.63
N PRO A 193 7.98 -12.52 1.26
CA PRO A 193 8.10 -12.53 2.72
C PRO A 193 7.13 -11.58 3.44
N VAL A 194 6.89 -10.38 2.88
CA VAL A 194 5.95 -9.39 3.46
C VAL A 194 4.51 -9.90 3.40
N LEU A 195 4.10 -10.53 2.30
CA LEU A 195 2.75 -11.08 2.17
C LEU A 195 2.55 -12.29 3.09
N MET A 196 3.52 -13.21 3.16
CA MET A 196 3.46 -14.37 4.05
C MET A 196 3.33 -13.95 5.52
N SER A 197 4.10 -12.93 5.93
CA SER A 197 4.01 -12.40 7.29
C SER A 197 2.70 -11.64 7.52
N ALA A 198 2.23 -10.86 6.55
CA ALA A 198 0.94 -10.16 6.64
C ALA A 198 -0.24 -11.12 6.85
N VAL A 199 -0.25 -12.30 6.21
CA VAL A 199 -1.27 -13.33 6.44
C VAL A 199 -1.17 -13.88 7.86
N LYS A 200 0.03 -14.30 8.29
CA LYS A 200 0.26 -14.90 9.62
C LYS A 200 -0.03 -13.94 10.78
N MET A 201 0.17 -12.64 10.54
CA MET A 201 -0.11 -11.58 11.49
C MET A 201 -1.53 -11.04 11.36
N GLU A 202 -2.32 -11.56 10.42
CA GLU A 202 -3.67 -11.06 10.11
C GLU A 202 -3.69 -9.54 9.96
N SER A 203 -2.87 -9.03 9.03
CA SER A 203 -2.64 -7.60 8.82
C SER A 203 -3.43 -7.06 7.63
N PRO A 204 -4.61 -6.44 7.82
CA PRO A 204 -5.44 -6.00 6.71
C PRO A 204 -4.75 -4.94 5.85
N GLY A 205 -4.00 -4.03 6.49
CA GLY A 205 -3.27 -2.96 5.84
C GLY A 205 -2.17 -3.47 4.90
N LEU A 206 -1.34 -4.42 5.35
CA LEU A 206 -0.29 -5.01 4.52
C LEU A 206 -0.87 -5.93 3.44
N LEU A 207 -1.89 -6.72 3.77
CA LEU A 207 -2.58 -7.57 2.79
C LEU A 207 -3.14 -6.72 1.64
N LYS A 208 -3.79 -5.59 1.94
CA LYS A 208 -4.29 -4.65 0.93
C LYS A 208 -3.16 -4.04 0.07
N LYS A 209 -2.04 -3.64 0.67
CA LYS A 209 -0.88 -3.11 -0.06
C LYS A 209 -0.29 -4.16 -1.02
N CYS A 210 -0.03 -5.37 -0.54
CA CYS A 210 0.51 -6.46 -1.35
C CYS A 210 -0.47 -6.86 -2.46
N SER A 211 -1.77 -6.94 -2.14
CA SER A 211 -2.84 -7.23 -3.09
C SER A 211 -2.87 -6.25 -4.26
N ALA A 212 -2.74 -4.95 -3.98
CA ALA A 212 -2.72 -3.91 -5.00
C ALA A 212 -1.51 -4.05 -5.95
N ILE A 213 -0.35 -4.46 -5.44
CA ILE A 213 0.84 -4.70 -6.26
C ILE A 213 0.65 -5.96 -7.12
N LEU A 214 0.19 -7.07 -6.52
CA LEU A 214 -0.02 -8.32 -7.25
C LEU A 214 -1.05 -8.17 -8.37
N LEU A 215 -2.13 -7.43 -8.12
CA LEU A 215 -3.21 -7.24 -9.10
C LEU A 215 -2.98 -6.04 -10.04
N SER A 216 -1.88 -5.30 -9.88
CA SER A 216 -1.55 -4.19 -10.77
C SER A 216 -1.17 -4.71 -12.17
N PRO A 217 -1.66 -4.09 -13.26
CA PRO A 217 -1.19 -4.43 -14.60
C PRO A 217 0.25 -3.95 -14.87
N GLN A 218 0.80 -3.08 -14.02
CA GLN A 218 2.14 -2.50 -14.16
C GLN A 218 3.26 -3.36 -13.56
N THR A 219 2.95 -4.40 -12.77
CA THR A 219 4.00 -5.27 -12.21
C THR A 219 4.58 -6.21 -13.27
N HIS A 220 5.88 -6.45 -13.20
CA HIS A 220 6.63 -7.38 -14.04
C HIS A 220 6.56 -8.83 -13.56
N LEU A 221 5.92 -9.10 -12.42
CA LEU A 221 5.65 -10.46 -11.97
C LEU A 221 4.77 -11.18 -12.99
N SER A 222 5.13 -12.43 -13.32
CA SER A 222 4.29 -13.26 -14.18
C SER A 222 2.96 -13.59 -13.49
N VAL A 223 1.91 -13.82 -14.26
CA VAL A 223 0.59 -14.19 -13.70
C VAL A 223 0.67 -15.47 -12.86
N PHE A 224 1.55 -16.40 -13.23
CA PHE A 224 1.81 -17.61 -12.45
C PHE A 224 2.43 -17.34 -11.09
N VAL A 225 3.41 -16.44 -11.00
CA VAL A 225 4.02 -16.07 -9.71
C VAL A 225 3.00 -15.38 -8.82
N ARG A 226 2.20 -14.46 -9.37
CA ARG A 226 1.11 -13.79 -8.63
C ARG A 226 0.10 -14.79 -8.09
N LEU A 227 -0.35 -15.71 -8.94
CA LEU A 227 -1.29 -16.76 -8.58
C LEU A 227 -0.74 -17.68 -7.49
N SER A 228 0.52 -18.12 -7.64
CA SER A 228 1.21 -18.94 -6.63
C SER A 228 1.31 -18.24 -5.27
N LEU A 229 1.59 -16.94 -5.26
CA LEU A 229 1.65 -16.15 -4.01
C LEU A 229 0.27 -16.03 -3.36
N LEU A 230 -0.78 -15.73 -4.14
CA LEU A 230 -2.15 -15.64 -3.65
C LEU A 230 -2.63 -16.98 -3.07
N ASP A 231 -2.36 -18.08 -3.78
CA ASP A 231 -2.72 -19.43 -3.37
C ASP A 231 -2.02 -19.86 -2.08
N ARG A 232 -0.70 -19.68 -2.00
CA ARG A 232 0.09 -19.99 -0.79
C ARG A 232 -0.34 -19.17 0.42
N CYS A 233 -0.91 -17.98 0.17
CA CYS A 233 -1.41 -17.07 1.19
C CYS A 233 -2.91 -17.26 1.49
N PHE A 234 -3.55 -18.28 0.90
CA PHE A 234 -4.98 -18.57 1.03
C PHE A 234 -5.91 -17.43 0.59
N LEU A 235 -5.41 -16.48 -0.22
CA LEU A 235 -6.16 -15.34 -0.76
C LEU A 235 -6.96 -15.73 -2.00
N HIS A 236 -7.75 -16.80 -1.88
CA HIS A 236 -8.40 -17.45 -3.01
C HIS A 236 -9.46 -16.59 -3.72
N GLU A 237 -10.10 -15.68 -2.98
CA GLU A 237 -11.08 -14.72 -3.52
C GLU A 237 -10.49 -13.83 -4.63
N MET A 238 -9.16 -13.68 -4.65
CA MET A 238 -8.45 -12.86 -5.62
C MET A 238 -7.96 -13.64 -6.85
N LEU A 239 -8.03 -14.97 -6.83
CA LEU A 239 -7.58 -15.82 -7.94
C LEU A 239 -8.33 -15.53 -9.24
N PRO A 240 -9.67 -15.36 -9.26
CA PRO A 240 -10.37 -15.04 -10.50
C PRO A 240 -9.87 -13.74 -11.15
N GLN A 241 -9.64 -12.71 -10.33
CA GLN A 241 -9.13 -11.42 -10.83
C GLN A 241 -7.70 -11.53 -11.35
N CYS A 242 -6.84 -12.32 -10.70
CA CYS A 242 -5.49 -12.60 -11.19
C CYS A 242 -5.53 -13.35 -12.53
N LEU A 243 -6.39 -14.37 -12.65
CA LEU A 243 -6.54 -15.19 -13.85
C LEU A 243 -7.18 -14.43 -15.03
N GLN A 244 -7.97 -13.39 -14.75
CA GLN A 244 -8.50 -12.49 -15.77
C GLN A 244 -7.41 -11.79 -16.60
N MET A 245 -6.17 -11.72 -16.08
CA MET A 245 -5.02 -11.19 -16.81
C MET A 245 -4.54 -12.12 -17.93
N VAL A 246 -4.91 -13.40 -17.89
CA VAL A 246 -4.56 -14.38 -18.92
C VAL A 246 -5.63 -14.37 -20.02
N GLN A 247 -5.31 -13.78 -21.17
CA GLN A 247 -6.28 -13.64 -22.28
C GLN A 247 -6.23 -14.77 -23.31
N ARG A 248 -5.24 -15.66 -23.20
CA ARG A 248 -4.94 -16.67 -24.21
C ARG A 248 -4.86 -18.05 -23.56
N PRO A 249 -5.56 -19.07 -24.09
CA PRO A 249 -5.58 -20.40 -23.49
C PRO A 249 -4.17 -21.04 -23.49
N GLU A 250 -3.32 -20.73 -24.47
CA GLU A 250 -1.96 -21.24 -24.58
C GLU A 250 -1.10 -20.86 -23.36
N HIS A 251 -1.30 -19.66 -22.81
CA HIS A 251 -0.57 -19.22 -21.63
C HIS A 251 -0.96 -20.02 -20.38
N LEU A 252 -2.22 -20.44 -20.24
CA LEU A 252 -2.62 -21.33 -19.14
C LEU A 252 -2.04 -22.73 -19.32
N ILE A 253 -2.05 -23.26 -20.53
CA ILE A 253 -1.43 -24.57 -20.82
C ILE A 253 0.06 -24.53 -20.48
N GLN A 254 0.78 -23.48 -20.88
CA GLN A 254 2.19 -23.28 -20.49
C GLN A 254 2.37 -23.21 -18.97
N MET A 255 1.46 -22.55 -18.24
CA MET A 255 1.47 -22.51 -16.78
C MET A 255 1.33 -23.90 -16.15
N THR A 256 0.50 -24.78 -16.72
CA THR A 256 0.35 -26.17 -16.22
C THR A 256 1.59 -27.04 -16.43
N GLN A 257 2.50 -26.64 -17.34
CA GLN A 257 3.73 -27.36 -17.62
C GLN A 257 4.90 -26.94 -16.71
N GLN A 258 4.72 -25.91 -15.87
CA GLN A 258 5.77 -25.48 -14.94
C GLN A 258 5.91 -26.48 -13.79
N THR A 259 7.14 -26.75 -13.37
CA THR A 259 7.41 -27.69 -12.24
C THR A 259 6.76 -27.27 -10.94
N THR A 260 6.52 -25.97 -10.76
CA THR A 260 5.84 -25.40 -9.59
C THR A 260 4.32 -25.53 -9.63
N TYR A 261 3.74 -25.99 -10.74
CA TYR A 261 2.29 -26.20 -10.87
C TYR A 261 1.76 -27.24 -9.86
N ASP A 262 2.55 -28.27 -9.60
CA ASP A 262 2.19 -29.32 -8.63
C ASP A 262 2.10 -28.79 -7.20
N CYS A 263 2.80 -27.68 -6.90
CA CYS A 263 2.76 -27.02 -5.60
C CYS A 263 1.48 -26.20 -5.37
N LEU A 264 0.68 -25.95 -6.42
CA LEU A 264 -0.58 -25.23 -6.28
C LEU A 264 -1.61 -26.06 -5.51
N SER A 265 -2.51 -25.38 -4.81
CA SER A 265 -3.66 -26.04 -4.19
C SER A 265 -4.62 -26.57 -5.27
N THR A 266 -5.44 -27.54 -4.90
CA THR A 266 -6.52 -28.03 -5.77
C THR A 266 -7.48 -26.90 -6.16
N ARG A 267 -7.67 -25.90 -5.28
CA ARG A 267 -8.52 -24.74 -5.55
C ARG A 267 -7.91 -23.83 -6.62
N ALA A 268 -6.62 -23.54 -6.55
CA ALA A 268 -5.95 -22.75 -7.59
C ALA A 268 -5.92 -23.47 -8.94
N ARG A 269 -5.65 -24.79 -8.94
CA ARG A 269 -5.74 -25.60 -10.16
C ARG A 269 -7.15 -25.62 -10.76
N ALA A 270 -8.18 -25.76 -9.93
CA ALA A 270 -9.57 -25.68 -10.39
C ALA A 270 -9.88 -24.31 -11.03
N ALA A 271 -9.52 -23.21 -10.36
CA ALA A 271 -9.72 -21.86 -10.90
C ALA A 271 -8.99 -21.64 -12.25
N MET A 272 -7.79 -22.21 -12.40
CA MET A 272 -7.07 -22.20 -13.68
C MET A 272 -7.83 -22.96 -14.78
N LEU A 273 -8.39 -24.13 -14.47
CA LEU A 273 -9.18 -24.91 -15.42
C LEU A 273 -10.50 -24.23 -15.78
N ASP A 274 -11.18 -23.61 -14.81
CA ASP A 274 -12.38 -22.81 -15.06
C ASP A 274 -12.09 -21.66 -16.03
N ARG A 275 -10.95 -20.96 -15.80
CA ARG A 275 -10.49 -19.91 -16.73
C ARG A 275 -10.16 -20.47 -18.11
N LEU A 276 -9.52 -21.64 -18.18
CA LEU A 276 -9.19 -22.28 -19.46
C LEU A 276 -10.47 -22.64 -20.22
N SER A 277 -11.47 -23.22 -19.55
CA SER A 277 -12.77 -23.53 -20.15
C SER A 277 -13.42 -22.29 -20.75
N ALA A 278 -13.45 -21.19 -19.98
CA ALA A 278 -14.00 -19.92 -20.45
C ALA A 278 -13.27 -19.36 -21.68
N LEU A 279 -11.94 -19.51 -21.75
CA LEU A 279 -11.14 -19.08 -22.90
C LEU A 279 -11.31 -19.99 -24.12
N LEU A 280 -11.54 -21.29 -23.93
CA LEU A 280 -11.77 -22.24 -25.01
C LEU A 280 -13.17 -22.11 -25.62
N GLU A 281 -14.17 -21.74 -24.81
CA GLU A 281 -15.52 -21.39 -25.30
C GLU A 281 -15.53 -20.08 -26.11
N ASN A 282 -14.60 -19.16 -25.82
CA ASN A 282 -14.53 -17.84 -26.43
C ASN A 282 -13.09 -17.49 -26.87
N PRO A 283 -12.47 -18.25 -27.80
CA PRO A 283 -11.06 -18.11 -28.12
C PRO A 283 -10.76 -16.74 -28.74
N GLY A 284 -10.00 -15.92 -28.01
CA GLY A 284 -9.55 -14.61 -28.47
C GLY A 284 -10.61 -13.51 -28.49
N LEU A 285 -11.80 -13.73 -27.94
CA LEU A 285 -12.83 -12.70 -27.85
C LEU A 285 -12.60 -11.84 -26.60
N GLN A 286 -12.44 -10.52 -26.78
CA GLN A 286 -12.36 -9.58 -25.67
C GLN A 286 -13.76 -9.37 -25.07
N SER A 287 -13.88 -9.62 -23.76
CA SER A 287 -15.08 -9.25 -23.02
C SER A 287 -15.12 -7.74 -22.80
N HIS A 288 -16.26 -7.12 -23.10
CA HIS A 288 -16.50 -5.71 -22.82
C HIS A 288 -17.94 -5.54 -22.34
N SER A 289 -18.16 -4.54 -21.48
CA SER A 289 -19.48 -4.23 -20.95
C SER A 289 -20.06 -3.05 -21.71
N CYS A 290 -21.30 -3.18 -22.17
CA CYS A 290 -21.99 -2.06 -22.81
C CYS A 290 -22.37 -1.02 -21.75
N GLN A 291 -21.93 0.24 -21.93
CA GLN A 291 -22.28 1.30 -20.99
C GLN A 291 -23.80 1.55 -20.88
N ARG A 292 -24.55 1.29 -21.96
CA ARG A 292 -25.99 1.56 -22.06
C ARG A 292 -26.85 0.44 -21.47
N CYS A 293 -26.64 -0.81 -21.87
CA CYS A 293 -27.46 -1.93 -21.39
C CYS A 293 -26.79 -2.75 -20.26
N LYS A 294 -25.55 -2.41 -19.88
CA LYS A 294 -24.73 -3.11 -18.88
C LYS A 294 -24.49 -4.60 -19.17
N MET A 295 -24.86 -5.06 -20.37
CA MET A 295 -24.62 -6.43 -20.80
C MET A 295 -23.15 -6.62 -21.18
N THR A 296 -22.56 -7.73 -20.75
CA THR A 296 -21.20 -8.14 -21.13
C THR A 296 -21.27 -8.95 -22.41
N SER A 297 -20.48 -8.58 -23.41
CA SER A 297 -20.36 -9.29 -24.68
C SER A 297 -18.90 -9.64 -24.96
N THR A 298 -18.69 -10.74 -25.69
CA THR A 298 -17.38 -11.19 -26.15
C THR A 298 -17.27 -10.93 -27.66
N CYS A 299 -16.26 -10.18 -28.11
CA CYS A 299 -16.06 -9.89 -29.53
C CYS A 299 -14.58 -10.04 -29.95
N PRO A 300 -14.29 -10.39 -31.21
CA PRO A 300 -12.91 -10.60 -31.67
C PRO A 300 -12.07 -9.33 -31.59
N ASN A 301 -12.73 -8.19 -31.79
CA ASN A 301 -12.28 -6.83 -31.47
C ASN A 301 -13.44 -6.12 -30.78
N VAL A 302 -13.17 -5.14 -29.89
CA VAL A 302 -14.24 -4.31 -29.32
C VAL A 302 -14.95 -3.62 -30.49
N THR A 303 -16.11 -4.15 -30.86
CA THR A 303 -16.88 -3.58 -31.94
C THR A 303 -17.53 -2.31 -31.41
N TRP A 304 -17.55 -1.28 -32.24
CA TRP A 304 -18.20 -0.04 -31.84
C TRP A 304 -19.69 -0.26 -31.59
N LEU A 305 -20.31 -1.36 -32.03
CA LEU A 305 -21.75 -1.63 -31.92
C LEU A 305 -22.05 -2.77 -30.95
N CYS A 306 -22.75 -2.51 -29.84
CA CYS A 306 -23.15 -3.58 -28.93
C CYS A 306 -24.13 -4.56 -29.61
N PRO A 307 -23.89 -5.89 -29.59
CA PRO A 307 -24.75 -6.86 -30.26
C PRO A 307 -26.15 -6.97 -29.63
N HIS A 308 -26.31 -6.60 -28.35
CA HIS A 308 -27.60 -6.72 -27.65
C HIS A 308 -28.52 -5.51 -27.84
N CYS A 309 -27.98 -4.29 -27.72
CA CYS A 309 -28.79 -3.07 -27.80
C CYS A 309 -28.56 -2.26 -29.07
N LYS A 310 -27.69 -2.74 -29.97
CA LYS A 310 -27.35 -2.11 -31.26
C LYS A 310 -26.95 -0.63 -31.12
N THR A 311 -26.33 -0.27 -30.00
CA THR A 311 -25.87 1.10 -29.77
C THR A 311 -24.36 1.18 -29.74
N TYR A 312 -23.86 2.29 -30.25
CA TYR A 312 -22.43 2.48 -30.35
C TYR A 312 -21.79 2.71 -28.96
N SER A 313 -20.75 1.96 -28.61
CA SER A 313 -20.00 2.13 -27.36
C SER A 313 -18.95 3.22 -27.56
N SER A 314 -19.16 4.38 -26.96
CA SER A 314 -18.24 5.51 -27.02
C SER A 314 -17.16 5.40 -25.94
N ASP A 315 -16.19 4.49 -26.10
CA ASP A 315 -15.02 4.45 -25.22
C ASP A 315 -13.86 5.26 -25.82
N VAL A 316 -13.55 6.39 -25.19
CA VAL A 316 -12.51 7.37 -25.61
C VAL A 316 -11.10 6.75 -25.59
N ASN A 317 -10.91 5.61 -24.92
CA ASN A 317 -9.62 4.94 -24.79
C ASN A 317 -9.21 4.06 -25.99
N LEU A 318 -10.11 3.76 -26.93
CA LEU A 318 -9.83 2.91 -28.10
C LEU A 318 -9.23 3.64 -29.30
N LEU A 319 -9.20 4.98 -29.29
CA LEU A 319 -8.66 5.79 -30.40
C LEU A 319 -7.12 5.94 -30.38
N LYS A 320 -6.40 5.34 -29.42
CA LYS A 320 -4.94 5.50 -29.25
C LYS A 320 -4.07 4.33 -29.71
N GLY A 321 -4.61 3.29 -30.33
CA GLY A 321 -3.80 2.14 -30.75
C GLY A 321 -4.25 1.55 -32.08
N GLY A 322 -3.68 2.00 -33.18
CA GLY A 322 -3.94 1.41 -34.51
C GLY A 322 -3.14 2.06 -35.63
N THR A 323 -1.82 1.83 -35.67
CA THR A 323 -1.07 1.93 -36.93
C THR A 323 -1.40 0.71 -37.79
N VAL A 324 -2.26 0.90 -38.78
CA VAL A 324 -2.60 -0.12 -39.78
C VAL A 324 -1.59 -0.02 -40.94
N THR A 325 -0.77 -1.05 -41.11
CA THR A 325 0.00 -1.31 -42.33
C THR A 325 -0.97 -1.78 -43.42
N GLY A 326 -0.94 -1.08 -44.56
CA GLY A 326 -1.89 -1.25 -45.64
C GLY A 326 -1.77 -2.58 -46.40
N THR A 327 -2.90 -3.04 -46.89
CA THR A 327 -2.98 -3.90 -48.08
C THR A 327 -4.07 -3.34 -48.98
N GLN A 328 -3.66 -3.08 -50.23
CA GLN A 328 -4.42 -2.41 -51.28
C GLN A 328 -5.66 -3.20 -51.70
N PHE A 329 -6.78 -2.52 -51.89
CA PHE A 329 -7.74 -2.83 -52.95
C PHE A 329 -8.29 -1.51 -53.50
N GLY A 330 -8.21 -1.36 -54.82
CA GLY A 330 -8.48 -0.12 -55.53
C GLY A 330 -9.97 0.16 -55.75
N VAL A 331 -10.30 1.45 -55.80
CA VAL A 331 -11.48 1.96 -56.49
C VAL A 331 -11.08 3.26 -57.19
N VAL A 332 -11.43 3.34 -58.47
CA VAL A 332 -11.22 4.45 -59.40
C VAL A 332 -12.13 5.63 -59.03
N GLY A 333 -11.60 6.86 -59.06
CA GLY A 333 -12.38 8.09 -58.91
C GLY A 333 -11.54 9.35 -59.15
N THR A 334 -12.02 10.20 -60.05
CA THR A 334 -11.35 11.28 -60.79
C THR A 334 -11.22 12.63 -60.08
N ALA A 335 -10.09 13.30 -60.34
CA ALA A 335 -9.85 14.75 -60.55
C ALA A 335 -10.30 15.81 -59.52
N THR A 336 -9.34 16.58 -58.97
CA THR A 336 -9.02 18.01 -59.28
C THR A 336 -8.17 18.63 -58.14
N GLY A 337 -7.06 19.33 -58.46
CA GLY A 337 -6.24 20.11 -57.50
C GLY A 337 -6.76 21.56 -57.34
N PRO A 338 -5.96 22.56 -56.89
CA PRO A 338 -4.57 22.54 -56.39
C PRO A 338 -4.28 23.49 -55.18
N THR A 339 -2.99 23.80 -54.93
CA THR A 339 -2.35 24.82 -54.05
C THR A 339 -1.92 24.35 -52.64
N GLY A 340 -0.72 24.61 -52.09
CA GLY A 340 0.47 25.37 -52.50
C GLY A 340 1.14 26.04 -51.27
N TYR A 341 2.49 26.10 -51.25
CA TYR A 341 3.41 26.81 -50.30
C TYR A 341 3.74 26.13 -48.95
N GLY A 342 4.98 26.07 -48.42
CA GLY A 342 6.33 26.56 -48.79
C GLY A 342 7.37 25.96 -47.78
N THR A 343 8.60 25.58 -48.18
CA THR A 343 9.91 26.26 -47.92
C THR A 343 10.15 26.68 -46.46
N THR A 344 11.28 26.46 -45.74
CA THR A 344 12.70 26.25 -46.08
C THR A 344 13.57 26.07 -44.80
N MET A 345 14.66 25.29 -44.93
CA MET A 345 16.07 25.53 -44.50
C MET A 345 16.65 25.36 -43.08
N ASN A 346 17.88 24.81 -43.14
CA ASN A 346 19.08 24.88 -42.29
C ASN A 346 19.10 24.02 -41.01
N GLY A 347 20.14 23.25 -40.70
CA GLY A 347 21.50 23.08 -41.23
C GLY A 347 22.27 22.04 -40.37
N PRO A 348 23.49 21.65 -40.75
CA PRO A 348 24.09 20.34 -40.44
C PRO A 348 25.09 20.37 -39.27
N TYR A 349 25.41 19.24 -38.62
CA TYR A 349 26.75 18.84 -38.13
C TYR A 349 26.77 17.43 -37.49
N GLN A 350 27.33 16.48 -38.25
CA GLN A 350 28.30 15.37 -37.99
C GLN A 350 28.52 14.66 -36.61
N PRO A 351 29.18 13.46 -36.63
CA PRO A 351 28.85 12.28 -35.81
C PRO A 351 29.95 11.77 -34.84
N GLY A 352 29.64 10.70 -34.09
CA GLY A 352 30.59 9.82 -33.38
C GLY A 352 30.15 9.56 -31.94
N GLY A 353 30.23 8.38 -31.32
CA GLY A 353 30.65 7.02 -31.70
C GLY A 353 30.43 6.15 -30.45
N ILE A 354 29.96 4.92 -30.59
CA ILE A 354 29.90 3.93 -29.49
C ILE A 354 30.46 2.62 -30.02
N GLN A 355 31.56 2.16 -29.42
CA GLN A 355 32.05 0.79 -29.49
C GLN A 355 32.71 0.40 -28.15
N GLN A 356 32.75 -0.93 -27.93
CA GLN A 356 33.21 -1.71 -26.77
C GLN A 356 32.10 -1.96 -25.74
N GLN A 357 31.46 -3.14 -25.64
CA GLN A 357 31.83 -4.55 -25.85
C GLN A 357 32.95 -5.03 -24.90
N GLN A 358 32.56 -5.70 -23.82
CA GLN A 358 33.39 -6.74 -23.20
C GLN A 358 32.52 -7.81 -22.50
N GLN A 359 32.73 -9.06 -22.91
CA GLN A 359 32.16 -10.31 -22.42
C GLN A 359 33.18 -11.03 -21.51
N GLY A 360 32.66 -11.79 -20.53
CA GLY A 360 33.18 -13.09 -20.04
C GLY A 360 34.39 -13.07 -19.07
N ILE A 361 34.65 -14.03 -18.18
CA ILE A 361 34.13 -15.40 -17.94
C ILE A 361 34.70 -15.92 -16.58
N TYR A 362 33.91 -16.72 -15.86
CA TYR A 362 34.16 -17.82 -14.88
C TYR A 362 35.41 -17.94 -13.98
N GLY A 363 35.15 -18.41 -12.74
CA GLY A 363 36.09 -19.18 -11.89
C GLY A 363 35.40 -19.86 -10.69
N ASN A 364 35.47 -21.20 -10.61
CA ASN A 364 34.85 -22.12 -9.64
C ASN A 364 35.71 -22.40 -8.38
N GLY A 365 35.05 -22.60 -7.22
CA GLY A 365 35.37 -23.58 -6.14
C GLY A 365 36.66 -23.40 -5.31
N PRO A 366 36.83 -24.12 -4.16
CA PRO A 366 36.14 -25.36 -3.77
C PRO A 366 35.61 -25.44 -2.32
N SER A 367 34.98 -26.60 -2.07
CA SER A 367 34.32 -27.16 -0.89
C SER A 367 35.20 -27.39 0.36
N THR A 368 34.59 -27.33 1.55
CA THR A 368 35.00 -28.15 2.71
C THR A 368 33.78 -28.62 3.53
N SER A 369 33.73 -29.93 3.70
CA SER A 369 32.92 -30.71 4.63
C SER A 369 33.54 -30.72 6.04
N GLY A 370 32.72 -30.71 7.09
CA GLY A 370 33.16 -30.92 8.47
C GLY A 370 32.00 -31.25 9.40
N ALA A 371 31.92 -32.51 9.81
CA ALA A 371 30.97 -33.07 10.75
C ALA A 371 31.53 -33.02 12.18
N TYR A 372 30.73 -32.60 13.17
CA TYR A 372 30.78 -32.97 14.59
C TYR A 372 29.39 -32.58 15.15
N GLY A 373 28.66 -33.35 15.95
CA GLY A 373 29.04 -34.38 16.89
C GLY A 373 28.23 -34.09 18.16
N SER A 374 27.18 -34.88 18.38
CA SER A 374 26.36 -34.84 19.59
C SER A 374 27.20 -35.15 20.83
N THR A 375 27.02 -34.38 21.90
CA THR A 375 27.21 -34.85 23.27
C THR A 375 26.10 -34.33 24.15
N ALA A 376 25.55 -35.25 24.92
CA ALA A 376 24.59 -35.02 25.97
C ALA A 376 25.31 -35.01 27.33
N ILE A 377 24.58 -34.46 28.30
CA ILE A 377 24.62 -34.68 29.76
C ILE A 377 25.55 -33.76 30.60
N ASN A 378 24.87 -33.11 31.54
CA ASN A 378 25.26 -32.26 32.70
C ASN A 378 25.63 -30.80 32.44
#